data_AF-C5LKR5-F1
#
_entry.id   AF-C5LKR5-F1
#
_cell.length_a   1.000
_cell.length_b   1.000
_cell.length_c   1.000
_cell.angle_alpha   90.00
_cell.angle_beta   90.00
_cell.angle_gamma   90.00
#
_symmetry.space_group_name_H-M   'P 1'
#
loop_
_entity.id
_entity.type
_entity.pdbx_description
1 polymer ?
#
loop_
_entity_poly.entity_id
_entity_poly.type
_entity_poly.pdbx_seq_one_letter_code
_entity_poly.pdbx_strand_id
1 'polypeptide(L)'
;MSFEDFKRNNRGINDGADIPPEHLEFLYSEIKNKPFSLDEDEDLKLKLASRQKSAMQPSRRFELFIKETESIVEKSKEMLSKRPEELGRIRDPLEYLGPMFEILHGLEVLVFDSRRDVRTAAIDKLFECLTSQIDDFDNDTLLMVFNGVLSPLFDDMLHLLTPGNRPPTPPVERSATEQGVTSSTCLSAVSALTRLVDKRFDRLGFLLPQILALLGACVHHESEAVARIGVEADKQLLISIGGRCSDAQWMKIADHIHKLFTTTLPSELTQNVKTVNSNGPVPAGATNKHGATGSVRRRGENLPFDSSEVVTKCVVQLLLIDLVYRVFFREHYDKVPSGAVETILDALQLSFKFAHSFNVRLDIRERLKKLGFMRDMKQLPGLLKQEREGMAMAGMRFSPPECI
;
A
#
# COMPACT_ATOMS: atom_id res chain seq x y z
N MET A 1 19.83 33.33 -13.59
CA MET A 1 21.26 33.33 -14.02
C MET A 1 21.36 34.12 -15.32
N SER A 2 22.31 35.05 -15.46
CA SER A 2 22.49 35.83 -16.70
C SER A 2 23.21 35.00 -17.78
N PHE A 3 23.19 35.44 -19.04
CA PHE A 3 23.91 34.75 -20.12
C PHE A 3 25.42 34.72 -19.89
N GLU A 4 26.00 35.81 -19.40
CA GLU A 4 27.44 35.88 -19.07
C GLU A 4 27.83 34.92 -17.93
N ASP A 5 26.96 34.75 -16.94
CA ASP A 5 27.17 33.77 -15.88
C ASP A 5 27.09 32.33 -16.42
N PHE A 6 26.17 32.07 -17.34
CA PHE A 6 26.02 30.76 -18.00
C PHE A 6 27.23 30.41 -18.85
N LYS A 7 27.75 31.38 -19.62
CA LYS A 7 28.96 31.22 -20.44
C LYS A 7 30.19 30.96 -19.59
N ARG A 8 30.33 31.66 -18.45
CA ARG A 8 31.43 31.43 -17.50
C ARG A 8 31.38 30.02 -16.89
N ASN A 9 30.19 29.55 -16.53
CA ASN A 9 30.01 28.24 -15.88
C ASN A 9 30.25 27.05 -16.82
N ASN A 10 30.16 27.25 -18.13
CA ASN A 10 30.35 26.19 -19.13
C ASN A 10 31.70 26.26 -19.86
N ARG A 11 32.66 27.04 -19.35
CA ARG A 11 34.04 27.02 -19.89
C ARG A 11 34.72 25.67 -19.64
N GLY A 12 35.44 25.17 -20.63
CA GLY A 12 36.19 23.91 -20.57
C GLY A 12 35.35 22.63 -20.58
N ILE A 13 34.04 22.72 -20.77
CA ILE A 13 33.13 21.56 -20.67
C ILE A 13 33.22 20.60 -21.87
N ASN A 14 33.89 21.00 -22.96
CA ASN A 14 34.13 20.18 -24.14
C ASN A 14 35.58 19.67 -24.15
N ASP A 15 35.88 18.64 -23.35
CA ASP A 15 37.21 18.03 -23.21
C ASP A 15 38.33 19.04 -22.93
N GLY A 16 38.04 20.05 -22.10
CA GLY A 16 38.98 21.13 -21.76
C GLY A 16 38.99 22.31 -22.72
N ALA A 17 38.20 22.28 -23.80
CA ALA A 17 37.95 23.40 -24.69
C ALA A 17 36.61 24.11 -24.38
N ASP A 18 36.51 25.38 -24.79
CA ASP A 18 35.27 26.15 -24.68
C ASP A 18 34.33 25.86 -25.85
N ILE A 19 33.03 25.75 -25.55
CA ILE A 19 31.99 25.68 -26.59
C ILE A 19 31.86 27.06 -27.25
N PRO A 20 31.68 27.14 -28.59
CA PRO A 20 31.52 28.42 -29.27
C PRO A 20 30.36 29.26 -28.69
N PRO A 21 30.53 30.60 -28.56
CA PRO A 21 29.56 31.46 -27.89
C PRO A 21 28.15 31.41 -28.47
N GLU A 22 28.05 31.23 -29.80
CA GLU A 22 26.78 31.16 -30.54
C GLU A 22 25.93 29.94 -30.15
N HIS A 23 26.58 28.80 -29.86
CA HIS A 23 25.91 27.60 -29.40
C HIS A 23 25.44 27.72 -27.94
N LEU A 24 26.24 28.38 -27.10
CA LEU A 24 25.84 28.67 -25.72
C LEU A 24 24.69 29.67 -25.66
N GLU A 25 24.64 30.64 -26.57
CA GLU A 25 23.53 31.59 -26.68
C GLU A 25 22.23 30.91 -27.10
N PHE A 26 22.31 30.04 -28.11
CA PHE A 26 21.20 29.20 -28.52
C PHE A 26 20.68 28.33 -27.37
N LEU A 27 21.55 27.58 -26.71
CA LEU A 27 21.19 26.72 -25.56
C LEU A 27 20.61 27.52 -24.38
N TYR A 28 21.20 28.67 -24.05
CA TYR A 28 20.69 29.53 -22.99
C TYR A 28 19.29 30.05 -23.32
N SER A 29 19.05 30.42 -24.57
CA SER A 29 17.72 30.86 -25.04
C SER A 29 16.70 29.72 -25.04
N GLU A 30 17.08 28.51 -25.47
CA GLU A 30 16.21 27.33 -25.44
C GLU A 30 15.87 26.91 -24.00
N ILE A 31 16.84 26.86 -23.08
CA ILE A 31 16.61 26.51 -21.66
C ILE A 31 15.73 27.57 -20.97
N LYS A 32 15.93 28.86 -21.29
CA LYS A 32 15.11 29.95 -20.73
C LYS A 32 13.67 29.92 -21.24
N ASN A 33 13.48 29.51 -22.51
CA ASN A 33 12.17 29.45 -23.15
C ASN A 33 11.44 28.11 -22.95
N LYS A 34 12.17 27.03 -22.67
CA LYS A 34 11.69 25.67 -22.36
C LYS A 34 12.50 25.09 -21.20
N PRO A 35 12.21 25.50 -19.95
CA PRO A 35 12.89 24.92 -18.79
C PRO A 35 12.58 23.43 -18.71
N PHE A 36 13.63 22.60 -18.71
CA PHE A 36 13.49 21.17 -18.43
C PHE A 36 13.02 20.98 -16.99
N SER A 37 11.87 20.33 -16.82
CA SER A 37 11.45 19.81 -15.52
C SER A 37 12.13 18.47 -15.32
N LEU A 38 12.84 18.28 -14.21
CA LEU A 38 13.41 16.99 -13.83
C LEU A 38 12.30 16.13 -13.22
N ASP A 39 11.99 14.98 -13.84
CA ASP A 39 10.98 14.02 -13.36
C ASP A 39 11.30 13.48 -11.94
N GLU A 40 12.55 13.56 -11.50
CA GLU A 40 12.98 13.15 -10.15
C GLU A 40 12.51 14.11 -9.04
N ASP A 41 12.25 15.39 -9.36
CA ASP A 41 11.66 16.35 -8.43
C ASP A 41 10.16 16.16 -8.27
N GLU A 42 9.45 15.63 -9.27
CA GLU A 42 8.03 15.30 -9.15
C GLU A 42 7.81 14.05 -8.28
N ASP A 43 8.66 13.03 -8.39
CA ASP A 43 8.55 11.84 -7.52
C ASP A 43 8.93 12.16 -6.06
N LEU A 44 9.88 13.08 -5.84
CA LEU A 44 10.21 13.62 -4.51
C LEU A 44 9.09 14.55 -3.99
N LYS A 45 8.49 15.39 -4.83
CA LYS A 45 7.33 16.21 -4.46
C LYS A 45 6.09 15.36 -4.17
N LEU A 46 5.84 14.28 -4.92
CA LEU A 46 4.76 13.33 -4.69
C LEU A 46 4.97 12.58 -3.38
N LYS A 47 6.22 12.20 -3.04
CA LYS A 47 6.59 11.59 -1.75
C LYS A 47 6.53 12.57 -0.57
N LEU A 48 6.89 13.83 -0.78
CA LEU A 48 6.78 14.89 0.23
C LEU A 48 5.34 15.33 0.44
N ALA A 49 4.55 15.40 -0.64
CA ALA A 49 3.13 15.69 -0.62
C ALA A 49 2.32 14.54 0.00
N SER A 50 2.69 13.28 -0.26
CA SER A 50 2.04 12.13 0.39
C SER A 50 2.37 12.06 1.89
N ARG A 51 3.61 12.34 2.30
CA ARG A 51 3.99 12.50 3.72
C ARG A 51 3.33 13.69 4.41
N GLN A 52 3.09 14.79 3.70
CA GLN A 52 2.36 15.94 4.24
C GLN A 52 0.85 15.69 4.30
N LYS A 53 0.28 15.00 3.30
CA LYS A 53 -1.14 14.61 3.27
C LYS A 53 -1.44 13.62 4.40
N SER A 54 -0.59 12.64 4.68
CA SER A 54 -0.80 11.67 5.78
C SER A 54 -0.84 12.29 7.19
N ALA A 55 -0.25 13.46 7.40
CA ALA A 55 -0.20 14.16 8.69
C ALA A 55 -1.26 15.28 8.87
N MET A 56 -2.12 15.51 7.87
CA MET A 56 -3.04 16.65 7.81
C MET A 56 -4.45 16.32 8.31
N GLN A 57 -5.13 17.27 8.95
CA GLN A 57 -6.53 17.07 9.40
C GLN A 57 -7.49 16.87 8.21
N PRO A 58 -8.53 16.02 8.32
CA PRO A 58 -9.46 15.70 7.25
C PRO A 58 -10.06 16.92 6.53
N SER A 59 -10.44 17.96 7.27
CA SER A 59 -11.00 19.21 6.71
C SER A 59 -10.03 19.96 5.80
N ARG A 60 -8.73 19.93 6.12
CA ARG A 60 -7.67 20.58 5.32
C ARG A 60 -7.37 19.77 4.05
N ARG A 61 -7.51 18.44 4.10
CA ARG A 61 -7.39 17.56 2.91
C ARG A 61 -8.53 17.83 1.94
N PHE A 62 -9.77 17.94 2.44
CA PHE A 62 -10.94 18.30 1.65
C PHE A 62 -10.76 19.67 0.97
N GLU A 63 -10.29 20.67 1.69
CA GLU A 63 -10.02 22.02 1.14
C GLU A 63 -8.97 22.00 0.01
N LEU A 64 -7.91 21.18 0.15
CA LEU A 64 -6.92 20.99 -0.92
C LEU A 64 -7.49 20.23 -2.12
N PHE A 65 -8.34 19.22 -1.89
CA PHE A 65 -9.01 18.49 -2.96
C PHE A 65 -9.94 19.39 -3.76
N ILE A 66 -10.74 20.23 -3.09
CA ILE A 66 -11.60 21.22 -3.75
C ILE A 66 -10.75 22.18 -4.59
N LYS A 67 -9.67 22.72 -4.04
CA LYS A 67 -8.77 23.64 -4.74
C LYS A 67 -8.05 23.00 -5.94
N GLU A 68 -7.66 21.73 -5.81
CA GLU A 68 -7.03 20.95 -6.87
C GLU A 68 -8.04 20.64 -7.98
N THR A 69 -9.27 20.27 -7.61
CA THR A 69 -10.40 20.11 -8.53
C THR A 69 -10.67 21.41 -9.28
N GLU A 70 -10.85 22.54 -8.59
CA GLU A 70 -11.05 23.87 -9.18
C GLU A 70 -9.93 24.28 -10.15
N SER A 71 -8.67 24.00 -9.81
CA SER A 71 -7.54 24.30 -10.70
C SER A 71 -7.55 23.47 -11.98
N ILE A 72 -8.01 22.23 -11.90
CA ILE A 72 -8.09 21.31 -13.04
C ILE A 72 -9.27 21.67 -13.93
N VAL A 73 -10.40 22.03 -13.32
CA VAL A 73 -11.57 22.62 -13.98
C VAL A 73 -11.14 23.80 -14.88
N GLU A 74 -10.32 24.70 -14.36
CA GLU A 74 -9.88 25.87 -15.11
C GLU A 74 -8.95 25.52 -16.28
N LYS A 75 -8.03 24.56 -16.07
CA LYS A 75 -7.17 24.04 -17.16
C LYS A 75 -7.98 23.33 -18.25
N SER A 76 -9.02 22.60 -17.88
CA SER A 76 -9.92 21.93 -18.83
C SER A 76 -10.72 22.95 -19.67
N LYS A 77 -11.15 24.07 -19.08
CA LYS A 77 -11.77 25.19 -19.82
C LYS A 77 -10.81 25.80 -20.84
N GLU A 78 -9.54 26.01 -20.46
CA GLU A 78 -8.52 26.52 -21.39
C GLU A 78 -8.19 25.56 -22.53
N MET A 79 -8.28 24.24 -22.30
CA MET A 79 -8.08 23.24 -23.35
C MET A 79 -9.28 23.14 -24.30
N LEU A 80 -10.50 23.29 -23.79
CA LEU A 80 -11.73 23.27 -24.58
C LEU A 80 -11.93 24.55 -25.41
N SER A 81 -11.46 25.72 -24.93
CA SER A 81 -11.54 26.99 -25.66
C SER A 81 -10.71 27.03 -26.95
N LYS A 82 -9.80 26.06 -27.15
CA LYS A 82 -8.88 25.99 -28.29
C LYS A 82 -9.33 25.07 -29.44
N ARG A 83 -10.53 24.46 -29.39
CA ARG A 83 -11.07 23.64 -30.50
C ARG A 83 -12.19 24.37 -31.27
N PRO A 84 -12.10 24.54 -32.60
CA PRO A 84 -13.21 25.04 -33.40
C PRO A 84 -14.29 23.97 -33.60
N GLU A 85 -15.52 24.33 -33.22
CA GLU A 85 -16.85 24.01 -33.80
C GLU A 85 -17.17 22.65 -34.47
N GLU A 86 -16.57 21.53 -34.05
CA GLU A 86 -17.08 20.20 -34.43
C GLU A 86 -17.33 19.28 -33.23
N LEU A 87 -18.31 19.62 -32.39
CA LEU A 87 -19.03 18.64 -31.57
C LEU A 87 -20.33 19.24 -31.05
N GLY A 88 -21.45 18.81 -31.65
CA GLY A 88 -22.77 19.11 -31.15
C GLY A 88 -22.93 18.68 -29.69
N ARG A 89 -23.42 19.61 -28.85
CA ARG A 89 -23.84 19.40 -27.45
C ARG A 89 -22.87 18.55 -26.61
N ILE A 90 -21.64 19.02 -26.41
CA ILE A 90 -20.91 18.65 -25.19
C ILE A 90 -21.55 19.43 -24.05
N ARG A 91 -22.36 18.76 -23.24
CA ARG A 91 -22.79 19.26 -21.92
C ARG A 91 -21.50 19.46 -21.11
N ASP A 92 -21.32 20.62 -20.47
CA ASP A 92 -20.06 20.97 -19.78
C ASP A 92 -19.69 19.85 -18.78
N PRO A 93 -18.52 19.18 -18.91
CA PRO A 93 -18.10 18.12 -17.99
C PRO A 93 -18.19 18.54 -16.51
N LEU A 94 -18.05 19.83 -16.24
CA LEU A 94 -18.10 20.44 -14.91
C LEU A 94 -19.49 20.38 -14.27
N GLU A 95 -20.55 20.39 -15.07
CA GLU A 95 -21.93 20.41 -14.58
C GLU A 95 -22.34 19.05 -14.00
N TYR A 96 -21.65 17.96 -14.37
CA TYR A 96 -21.94 16.60 -13.92
C TYR A 96 -20.87 16.04 -12.96
N LEU A 97 -19.60 16.40 -13.15
CA LEU A 97 -18.50 15.86 -12.34
C LEU A 97 -18.54 16.37 -10.89
N GLY A 98 -18.78 17.67 -10.66
CA GLY A 98 -18.84 18.25 -9.31
C GLY A 98 -19.85 17.54 -8.39
N PRO A 99 -21.15 17.50 -8.76
CA PRO A 99 -22.17 16.82 -7.97
C PRO A 99 -21.88 15.33 -7.74
N MET A 100 -21.26 14.65 -8.70
CA MET A 100 -20.89 13.24 -8.57
C MET A 100 -19.82 13.03 -7.49
N PHE A 101 -18.77 13.86 -7.48
CA PHE A 101 -17.76 13.81 -6.43
C PHE A 101 -18.33 14.14 -5.05
N GLU A 102 -19.28 15.08 -4.95
CA GLU A 102 -19.99 15.36 -3.70
C GLU A 102 -20.79 14.16 -3.19
N ILE A 103 -21.47 13.44 -4.09
CA ILE A 103 -22.20 12.21 -3.75
C ILE A 103 -21.25 11.12 -3.28
N LEU A 104 -20.16 10.88 -4.03
CA LEU A 104 -19.16 9.87 -3.67
C LEU A 104 -18.51 10.19 -2.32
N HIS A 105 -18.16 11.45 -2.08
CA HIS A 105 -17.61 11.89 -0.81
C HIS A 105 -18.63 11.77 0.33
N GLY A 106 -19.87 12.17 0.10
CA GLY A 106 -20.95 12.00 1.08
C GLY A 106 -21.13 10.54 1.51
N LEU A 107 -21.03 9.61 0.56
CA LEU A 107 -21.05 8.17 0.84
C LEU A 107 -19.78 7.70 1.55
N GLU A 108 -18.61 8.20 1.15
CA GLU A 108 -17.32 7.92 1.80
C GLU A 108 -17.33 8.33 3.29
N VAL A 109 -17.83 9.51 3.62
CA VAL A 109 -18.03 9.97 5.01
C VAL A 109 -18.94 9.02 5.80
N LEU A 110 -20.01 8.50 5.18
CA LEU A 110 -20.93 7.56 5.82
C LEU A 110 -20.32 6.17 6.08
N VAL A 111 -19.22 5.81 5.41
CA VAL A 111 -18.46 4.59 5.74
C VAL A 111 -17.86 4.66 7.15
N PHE A 112 -17.76 5.85 7.74
CA PHE A 112 -17.25 6.06 9.10
C PHE A 112 -18.36 6.25 10.15
N ASP A 113 -19.64 6.06 9.80
CA ASP A 113 -20.76 6.16 10.74
C ASP A 113 -20.64 5.11 11.88
N SER A 114 -21.13 5.45 13.07
CA SER A 114 -21.08 4.58 14.23
C SER A 114 -21.89 3.28 14.03
N ARG A 115 -22.94 3.32 13.20
CA ARG A 115 -23.85 2.21 12.97
C ARG A 115 -23.41 1.34 11.81
N ARG A 116 -23.39 0.02 12.03
CA ARG A 116 -22.87 -0.96 11.06
C ARG A 116 -23.69 -1.06 9.77
N ASP A 117 -25.00 -0.95 9.87
CA ASP A 117 -25.93 -0.97 8.75
C ASP A 117 -25.72 0.23 7.82
N VAL A 118 -25.52 1.42 8.38
CA VAL A 118 -25.20 2.64 7.62
C VAL A 118 -23.87 2.49 6.89
N ARG A 119 -22.82 2.03 7.55
CA ARG A 119 -21.52 1.78 6.89
C ARG A 119 -21.63 0.77 5.75
N THR A 120 -22.39 -0.30 5.96
CA THR A 120 -22.57 -1.35 4.94
C THR A 120 -23.32 -0.78 3.73
N ALA A 121 -24.42 -0.07 3.96
CA ALA A 121 -25.19 0.57 2.90
C ALA A 121 -24.38 1.65 2.16
N ALA A 122 -23.54 2.41 2.88
CA ALA A 122 -22.67 3.42 2.29
C ALA A 122 -21.62 2.80 1.36
N ILE A 123 -20.94 1.73 1.79
CA ILE A 123 -20.00 0.97 0.95
C ILE A 123 -20.73 0.41 -0.28
N ASP A 124 -21.86 -0.27 -0.08
CA ASP A 124 -22.61 -0.88 -1.18
C ASP A 124 -23.03 0.17 -2.21
N LYS A 125 -23.58 1.31 -1.77
CA LYS A 125 -24.02 2.39 -2.66
C LYS A 125 -22.86 3.11 -3.33
N LEU A 126 -21.75 3.33 -2.63
CA LEU A 126 -20.55 3.94 -3.21
C LEU A 126 -20.04 3.11 -4.38
N PHE A 127 -19.84 1.81 -4.18
CA PHE A 127 -19.34 0.92 -5.23
C PHE A 127 -20.38 0.61 -6.32
N GLU A 128 -21.68 0.63 -6.00
CA GLU A 128 -22.77 0.53 -6.99
C GLU A 128 -22.79 1.74 -7.92
N CYS A 129 -22.69 2.96 -7.38
CA CYS A 129 -22.58 4.20 -8.16
C CYS A 129 -21.36 4.13 -9.10
N LEU A 130 -20.19 3.78 -8.55
CA LEU A 130 -18.97 3.64 -9.35
C LEU A 130 -19.12 2.59 -10.45
N THR A 131 -19.67 1.42 -10.15
CA THR A 131 -19.85 0.34 -11.14
C THR A 131 -20.76 0.78 -12.31
N SER A 132 -21.78 1.58 -12.00
CA SER A 132 -22.80 2.01 -12.97
C SER A 132 -22.32 3.15 -13.86
N GLN A 133 -21.49 4.07 -13.33
CA GLN A 133 -21.06 5.28 -14.05
C GLN A 133 -19.68 5.16 -14.71
N ILE A 134 -18.94 4.08 -14.46
CA ILE A 134 -17.54 3.95 -14.90
C ILE A 134 -17.34 4.07 -16.42
N ASP A 135 -18.38 3.78 -17.21
CA ASP A 135 -18.31 3.88 -18.67
C ASP A 135 -18.25 5.32 -19.16
N ASP A 136 -18.90 6.21 -18.42
CA ASP A 136 -19.00 7.64 -18.72
C ASP A 136 -17.75 8.41 -18.29
N PHE A 137 -16.88 7.79 -17.49
CA PHE A 137 -15.66 8.41 -16.98
C PHE A 137 -14.47 8.16 -17.92
N ASP A 138 -13.76 9.23 -18.24
CA ASP A 138 -12.44 9.13 -18.86
C ASP A 138 -11.38 8.67 -17.86
N ASN A 139 -10.18 8.38 -18.36
CA ASN A 139 -9.10 7.85 -17.53
C ASN A 139 -8.66 8.83 -16.44
N ASP A 140 -8.69 10.14 -16.72
CA ASP A 140 -8.31 11.17 -15.76
C ASP A 140 -9.33 11.27 -14.63
N THR A 141 -10.63 11.22 -14.95
CA THR A 141 -11.72 11.18 -13.96
C THR A 141 -11.63 9.92 -13.11
N LEU A 142 -11.40 8.75 -13.71
CA LEU A 142 -11.21 7.51 -12.97
C LEU A 142 -10.01 7.60 -12.02
N LEU A 143 -8.90 8.17 -12.47
CA LEU A 143 -7.72 8.38 -11.63
C LEU A 143 -8.02 9.35 -10.48
N MET A 144 -8.79 10.42 -10.72
CA MET A 144 -9.24 11.34 -9.68
C MET A 144 -10.15 10.67 -8.65
N VAL A 145 -11.09 9.82 -9.08
CA VAL A 145 -11.94 9.04 -8.16
C VAL A 145 -11.09 8.11 -7.30
N PHE A 146 -10.12 7.41 -7.90
CA PHE A 146 -9.24 6.52 -7.17
C PHE A 146 -8.35 7.25 -6.16
N ASN A 147 -7.76 8.38 -6.56
CA ASN A 147 -6.84 9.13 -5.69
C ASN A 147 -7.54 10.05 -4.68
N GLY A 148 -8.72 10.57 -5.03
CA GLY A 148 -9.46 11.56 -4.26
C GLY A 148 -10.55 10.99 -3.37
N VAL A 149 -11.09 9.81 -3.70
CA VAL A 149 -12.16 9.16 -2.91
C VAL A 149 -11.71 7.81 -2.37
N LEU A 150 -11.32 6.88 -3.25
CA LEU A 150 -11.04 5.50 -2.81
C LEU A 150 -9.78 5.40 -1.96
N SER A 151 -8.67 6.05 -2.35
CA SER A 151 -7.44 5.99 -1.58
C SER A 151 -7.60 6.60 -0.18
N PRO A 152 -8.17 7.82 -0.03
CA PRO A 152 -8.45 8.39 1.29
C PRO A 152 -9.40 7.53 2.13
N LEU A 153 -10.44 6.95 1.53
CA LEU A 153 -11.36 6.03 2.21
C LEU A 153 -10.60 4.87 2.86
N PHE A 154 -9.70 4.21 2.11
CA PHE A 154 -8.91 3.10 2.64
C PHE A 154 -7.87 3.58 3.66
N ASP A 155 -7.17 4.69 3.39
CA ASP A 155 -6.16 5.24 4.31
C ASP A 155 -6.76 5.58 5.68
N ASP A 156 -7.88 6.30 5.71
CA ASP A 156 -8.54 6.70 6.95
C ASP A 156 -9.15 5.48 7.67
N MET A 157 -9.69 4.52 6.91
CA MET A 157 -10.17 3.25 7.46
C MET A 157 -9.04 2.45 8.12
N LEU A 158 -7.89 2.30 7.46
CA LEU A 158 -6.72 1.60 8.01
C LEU A 158 -6.14 2.34 9.22
N HIS A 159 -6.09 3.67 9.17
CA HIS A 159 -5.64 4.49 10.30
C HIS A 159 -6.49 4.28 11.56
N LEU A 160 -7.83 4.20 11.41
CA LEU A 160 -8.75 3.93 12.53
C LEU A 160 -8.68 2.49 13.05
N LEU A 161 -8.25 1.55 12.21
CA LEU A 161 -8.04 0.15 12.58
C LEU A 161 -6.69 -0.11 13.25
N THR A 162 -5.78 0.86 13.19
CA THR A 162 -4.48 0.80 13.89
C THR A 162 -4.70 0.87 15.41
N PRO A 163 -4.14 -0.07 16.19
CA PRO A 163 -4.27 -0.05 17.65
C PRO A 163 -3.76 1.26 18.26
N GLY A 164 -4.51 1.86 19.18
CA GLY A 164 -4.12 3.11 19.86
C GLY A 164 -4.56 4.40 19.16
N ASN A 165 -4.99 4.35 17.90
CA ASN A 165 -5.52 5.51 17.17
C ASN A 165 -7.04 5.70 17.34
N ARG A 166 -7.71 4.87 18.16
CA ARG A 166 -9.11 5.12 18.50
C ARG A 166 -9.23 6.35 19.38
N PRO A 167 -10.17 7.28 19.09
CA PRO A 167 -10.40 8.40 19.98
C PRO A 167 -10.74 7.89 21.39
N PRO A 168 -10.22 8.52 22.45
CA PRO A 168 -10.56 8.17 23.82
C PRO A 168 -12.05 8.40 24.03
N THR A 169 -12.85 7.34 23.98
CA THR A 169 -14.28 7.44 24.25
C THR A 169 -14.48 7.62 25.75
N PRO A 170 -15.35 8.55 26.20
CA PRO A 170 -15.69 8.69 27.61
C PRO A 170 -16.32 7.39 28.15
N PRO A 171 -16.21 7.13 29.46
CA PRO A 171 -16.74 5.94 30.11
C PRO A 171 -18.26 6.07 30.24
N VAL A 172 -18.97 5.94 29.12
CA VAL A 172 -20.42 5.75 29.12
C VAL A 172 -20.67 4.37 28.55
N GLU A 173 -21.38 3.55 29.33
CA GLU A 173 -21.84 2.21 29.02
C GLU A 173 -22.66 2.21 27.71
N ARG A 174 -21.97 2.20 26.56
CA ARG A 174 -22.54 1.78 25.29
C ARG A 174 -22.17 0.31 25.12
N SER A 175 -23.16 -0.50 24.78
CA SER A 175 -22.99 -1.92 24.53
C SER A 175 -21.80 -2.17 23.60
N ALA A 176 -21.05 -3.24 23.84
CA ALA A 176 -19.85 -3.63 23.10
C ALA A 176 -20.05 -3.84 21.58
N THR A 177 -21.27 -3.65 21.08
CA THR A 177 -21.72 -3.88 19.71
C THR A 177 -21.69 -2.64 18.80
N GLU A 178 -21.45 -1.43 19.33
CA GLU A 178 -21.57 -0.16 18.59
C GLU A 178 -20.23 0.61 18.43
N GLN A 179 -19.13 -0.10 18.16
CA GLN A 179 -17.82 0.54 17.99
C GLN A 179 -17.47 0.74 16.51
N GLY A 180 -17.68 1.95 16.00
CA GLY A 180 -17.02 2.56 14.82
C GLY A 180 -16.60 1.64 13.66
N VAL A 181 -15.54 2.02 12.96
CA VAL A 181 -14.94 1.19 11.90
C VAL A 181 -14.26 -0.04 12.50
N THR A 182 -14.53 -1.22 11.91
CA THR A 182 -13.99 -2.51 12.36
C THR A 182 -13.36 -3.28 11.20
N SER A 183 -12.66 -4.39 11.49
CA SER A 183 -12.12 -5.27 10.45
C SER A 183 -13.20 -5.81 9.51
N SER A 184 -14.45 -5.96 9.97
CA SER A 184 -15.56 -6.33 9.09
C SER A 184 -15.94 -5.21 8.11
N THR A 185 -15.81 -3.93 8.51
CA THR A 185 -15.99 -2.80 7.57
C THR A 185 -14.92 -2.85 6.49
N CYS A 186 -13.66 -3.10 6.87
CA CYS A 186 -12.56 -3.27 5.91
C CYS A 186 -12.80 -4.44 4.96
N LEU A 187 -13.24 -5.59 5.47
CA LEU A 187 -13.61 -6.74 4.63
C LEU A 187 -14.68 -6.37 3.60
N SER A 188 -15.74 -5.67 4.01
CA SER A 188 -16.80 -5.22 3.10
C SER A 188 -16.27 -4.27 2.03
N ALA A 189 -15.47 -3.26 2.41
CA ALA A 189 -14.91 -2.28 1.48
C ALA A 189 -13.95 -2.92 0.47
N VAL A 190 -13.03 -3.76 0.94
CA VAL A 190 -12.09 -4.48 0.08
C VAL A 190 -12.84 -5.44 -0.85
N SER A 191 -13.85 -6.16 -0.36
CA SER A 191 -14.66 -7.06 -1.20
C SER A 191 -15.47 -6.31 -2.26
N ALA A 192 -15.92 -5.09 -1.97
CA ALA A 192 -16.59 -4.24 -2.93
C ALA A 192 -15.61 -3.73 -4.00
N LEU A 193 -14.39 -3.37 -3.61
CA LEU A 193 -13.30 -3.02 -4.53
C LEU A 193 -12.95 -4.17 -5.47
N THR A 194 -12.74 -5.39 -4.95
CA THR A 194 -12.40 -6.54 -5.80
C THR A 194 -13.52 -6.88 -6.78
N ARG A 195 -14.78 -6.78 -6.34
CA ARG A 195 -15.96 -6.95 -7.22
C ARG A 195 -16.06 -5.88 -8.31
N LEU A 196 -15.78 -4.62 -7.98
CA LEU A 196 -15.78 -3.52 -8.96
C LEU A 196 -14.72 -3.77 -10.04
N VAL A 197 -13.49 -4.08 -9.61
CA VAL A 197 -12.37 -4.33 -10.51
C VAL A 197 -12.62 -5.56 -11.39
N ASP A 198 -13.10 -6.66 -10.82
CA ASP A 198 -13.44 -7.88 -11.58
C ASP A 198 -14.46 -7.61 -12.69
N LYS A 199 -15.55 -6.90 -12.35
CA LYS A 199 -16.63 -6.59 -13.30
C LYS A 199 -16.20 -5.61 -14.40
N ARG A 200 -15.30 -4.68 -14.09
CA ARG A 200 -14.97 -3.54 -14.95
C ARG A 200 -13.49 -3.50 -15.32
N PHE A 201 -12.82 -4.65 -15.32
CA PHE A 201 -11.37 -4.73 -15.51
C PHE A 201 -10.91 -4.11 -16.83
N ASP A 202 -11.69 -4.22 -17.90
CA ASP A 202 -11.35 -3.65 -19.21
C ASP A 202 -11.19 -2.11 -19.16
N ARG A 203 -11.95 -1.44 -18.26
CA ARG A 203 -11.83 0.00 -18.02
C ARG A 203 -10.84 0.34 -16.91
N LEU A 204 -10.67 -0.54 -15.93
CA LEU A 204 -9.84 -0.30 -14.74
C LEU A 204 -8.42 -0.86 -14.83
N GLY A 205 -8.08 -1.62 -15.86
CA GLY A 205 -6.81 -2.35 -15.96
C GLY A 205 -5.59 -1.43 -15.95
N PHE A 206 -5.72 -0.17 -16.38
CA PHE A 206 -4.64 0.82 -16.30
C PHE A 206 -4.36 1.28 -14.86
N LEU A 207 -5.36 1.20 -13.96
CA LEU A 207 -5.28 1.54 -12.54
C LEU A 207 -4.81 0.38 -11.65
N LEU A 208 -4.40 -0.73 -12.27
CA LEU A 208 -3.92 -1.91 -11.53
C LEU A 208 -2.83 -1.58 -10.49
N PRO A 209 -1.83 -0.71 -10.76
CA PRO A 209 -0.86 -0.31 -9.74
C PRO A 209 -1.49 0.33 -8.49
N GLN A 210 -2.48 1.22 -8.68
CA GLN A 210 -3.18 1.87 -7.56
C GLN A 210 -4.01 0.86 -6.77
N ILE A 211 -4.69 -0.05 -7.46
CA ILE A 211 -5.48 -1.12 -6.84
C ILE A 211 -4.59 -2.04 -5.99
N LEU A 212 -3.46 -2.51 -6.55
CA LEU A 212 -2.50 -3.35 -5.85
C LEU A 212 -1.87 -2.62 -4.65
N ALA A 213 -1.62 -1.32 -4.76
CA ALA A 213 -1.12 -0.53 -3.65
C ALA A 213 -2.11 -0.46 -2.46
N LEU A 214 -3.41 -0.30 -2.74
CA LEU A 214 -4.46 -0.29 -1.70
C LEU A 214 -4.58 -1.63 -0.98
N LEU A 215 -4.59 -2.73 -1.74
CA LEU A 215 -4.62 -4.08 -1.17
C LEU A 215 -3.33 -4.38 -0.41
N GLY A 216 -2.18 -3.97 -0.96
CA GLY A 216 -0.89 -4.05 -0.29
C GLY A 216 -0.86 -3.30 1.04
N ALA A 217 -1.47 -2.12 1.15
CA ALA A 217 -1.58 -1.40 2.42
C ALA A 217 -2.37 -2.21 3.47
N CYS A 218 -3.42 -2.93 3.06
CA CYS A 218 -4.15 -3.84 3.94
C CYS A 218 -3.26 -5.02 4.40
N VAL A 219 -2.46 -5.61 3.50
CA VAL A 219 -1.53 -6.71 3.80
C VAL A 219 -0.47 -6.30 4.84
N HIS A 220 0.02 -5.07 4.78
CA HIS A 220 1.03 -4.54 5.69
C HIS A 220 0.48 -4.08 7.05
N HIS A 221 -0.83 -4.09 7.24
CA HIS A 221 -1.44 -3.56 8.44
C HIS A 221 -1.10 -4.40 9.69
N GLU A 222 -0.83 -3.74 10.81
CA GLU A 222 -0.38 -4.39 12.07
C GLU A 222 -1.40 -5.36 12.68
N SER A 223 -2.69 -5.11 12.43
CA SER A 223 -3.77 -6.03 12.82
C SER A 223 -3.77 -7.27 11.92
N GLU A 224 -3.50 -8.44 12.52
CA GLU A 224 -3.54 -9.74 11.84
C GLU A 224 -4.85 -9.93 11.04
N ALA A 225 -5.99 -9.53 11.60
CA ALA A 225 -7.27 -9.67 10.92
C ALA A 225 -7.32 -8.89 9.60
N VAL A 226 -6.78 -7.66 9.58
CA VAL A 226 -6.75 -6.80 8.39
C VAL A 226 -5.72 -7.31 7.38
N ALA A 227 -4.54 -7.73 7.84
CA ALA A 227 -3.52 -8.32 6.99
C ALA A 227 -4.04 -9.58 6.26
N ARG A 228 -4.76 -10.46 6.96
CA ARG A 228 -5.40 -11.65 6.37
C ARG A 228 -6.48 -11.28 5.35
N ILE A 229 -7.29 -10.24 5.63
CA ILE A 229 -8.26 -9.71 4.67
C ILE A 229 -7.56 -9.21 3.40
N GLY A 230 -6.46 -8.47 3.55
CA GLY A 230 -5.67 -7.97 2.42
C GLY A 230 -5.14 -9.08 1.52
N VAL A 231 -4.50 -10.11 2.09
CA VAL A 231 -3.95 -11.22 1.29
C VAL A 231 -5.05 -12.02 0.60
N GLU A 232 -6.17 -12.27 1.29
CA GLU A 232 -7.31 -12.97 0.68
C GLU A 232 -7.92 -12.16 -0.47
N ALA A 233 -8.02 -10.84 -0.33
CA ALA A 233 -8.53 -9.98 -1.37
C ALA A 233 -7.62 -9.90 -2.59
N ASP A 234 -6.29 -9.76 -2.39
CA ASP A 234 -5.30 -9.86 -3.46
C ASP A 234 -5.46 -11.19 -4.20
N LYS A 235 -5.54 -12.30 -3.46
CA LYS A 235 -5.73 -13.63 -4.06
C LYS A 235 -7.02 -13.71 -4.89
N GLN A 236 -8.16 -13.33 -4.32
CA GLN A 236 -9.46 -13.43 -5.02
C GLN A 236 -9.50 -12.54 -6.26
N LEU A 237 -8.97 -11.32 -6.17
CA LEU A 237 -8.87 -10.43 -7.32
C LEU A 237 -8.01 -11.03 -8.41
N LEU A 238 -6.80 -11.50 -8.08
CA LEU A 238 -5.86 -12.03 -9.08
C LEU A 238 -6.37 -13.31 -9.73
N ILE A 239 -7.09 -14.17 -8.99
CA ILE A 239 -7.80 -15.31 -9.57
C ILE A 239 -8.84 -14.83 -10.60
N SER A 240 -9.63 -13.79 -10.29
CA SER A 240 -10.70 -13.34 -11.18
C SER A 240 -10.20 -12.56 -12.41
N ILE A 241 -9.18 -11.71 -12.26
CA ILE A 241 -8.70 -10.86 -13.37
C ILE A 241 -7.57 -11.48 -14.20
N GLY A 242 -6.80 -12.42 -13.63
CA GLY A 242 -5.56 -12.92 -14.24
C GLY A 242 -5.73 -13.42 -15.68
N GLY A 243 -6.90 -14.00 -16.00
CA GLY A 243 -7.21 -14.48 -17.33
C GLY A 243 -7.34 -13.41 -18.42
N ARG A 244 -7.48 -12.13 -18.01
CA ARG A 244 -7.62 -10.92 -18.85
C ARG A 244 -6.40 -10.00 -18.76
N CYS A 245 -5.38 -10.35 -17.97
CA CYS A 245 -4.19 -9.53 -17.82
C CYS A 245 -3.25 -9.66 -19.02
N SER A 246 -2.69 -8.54 -19.45
CA SER A 246 -1.55 -8.49 -20.38
C SER A 246 -0.24 -8.85 -19.69
N ASP A 247 0.79 -9.19 -20.46
CA ASP A 247 2.14 -9.49 -19.94
C ASP A 247 2.70 -8.36 -19.06
N ALA A 248 2.50 -7.10 -19.47
CA ALA A 248 2.94 -5.94 -18.69
C ALA A 248 2.18 -5.79 -17.36
N GLN A 249 0.90 -6.18 -17.32
CA GLN A 249 0.13 -6.22 -16.07
C GLN A 249 0.57 -7.40 -15.19
N TRP A 250 0.88 -8.56 -15.77
CA TRP A 250 1.44 -9.68 -15.03
C TRP A 250 2.79 -9.36 -14.39
N MET A 251 3.67 -8.63 -15.08
CA MET A 251 4.91 -8.14 -14.48
C MET A 251 4.64 -7.26 -13.25
N LYS A 252 3.70 -6.32 -13.34
CA LYS A 252 3.29 -5.48 -12.19
C LYS A 252 2.73 -6.30 -11.02
N ILE A 253 1.97 -7.36 -11.31
CA ILE A 253 1.44 -8.28 -10.29
C ILE A 253 2.58 -9.05 -9.61
N ALA A 254 3.54 -9.56 -10.40
CA ALA A 254 4.69 -10.28 -9.88
C ALA A 254 5.58 -9.39 -9.00
N ASP A 255 5.85 -8.15 -9.44
CA ASP A 255 6.61 -7.15 -8.69
C ASP A 255 5.92 -6.78 -7.37
N HIS A 256 4.58 -6.62 -7.40
CA HIS A 256 3.78 -6.39 -6.19
C HIS A 256 3.92 -7.56 -5.20
N ILE A 257 3.72 -8.80 -5.64
CA ILE A 257 3.81 -9.97 -4.76
C ILE A 257 5.24 -10.15 -4.23
N HIS A 258 6.25 -10.00 -5.08
CA HIS A 258 7.65 -10.02 -4.64
C HIS A 258 7.92 -8.94 -3.59
N LYS A 259 7.41 -7.72 -3.80
CA LYS A 259 7.47 -6.65 -2.80
C LYS A 259 6.81 -7.08 -1.49
N LEU A 260 5.58 -7.61 -1.51
CA LEU A 260 4.91 -8.12 -0.32
C LEU A 260 5.74 -9.16 0.42
N PHE A 261 6.37 -10.11 -0.30
CA PHE A 261 7.28 -11.07 0.32
C PHE A 261 8.45 -10.38 1.00
N THR A 262 9.14 -9.45 0.32
CA THR A 262 10.32 -8.77 0.86
C THR A 262 10.03 -7.92 2.09
N THR A 263 8.93 -7.16 2.09
CA THR A 263 8.59 -6.19 3.14
C THR A 263 7.91 -6.82 4.34
N THR A 264 7.33 -8.01 4.19
CA THR A 264 6.68 -8.75 5.28
C THR A 264 7.54 -9.89 5.85
N LEU A 265 8.82 -9.97 5.48
CA LEU A 265 9.76 -10.88 6.14
C LEU A 265 9.90 -10.48 7.62
N PRO A 266 9.75 -11.42 8.57
CA PRO A 266 9.88 -11.14 10.00
C PRO A 266 11.35 -11.05 10.43
N SER A 267 12.09 -10.09 9.85
CA SER A 267 13.53 -9.93 10.02
C SER A 267 13.96 -9.78 11.49
N GLU A 268 13.06 -9.29 12.34
CA GLU A 268 13.23 -9.14 13.79
C GLU A 268 13.56 -10.47 14.48
N LEU A 269 13.11 -11.60 13.94
CA LEU A 269 13.44 -12.95 14.42
C LEU A 269 14.93 -13.29 14.25
N THR A 270 15.61 -12.59 13.35
CA THR A 270 17.00 -12.87 12.94
C THR A 270 17.99 -11.80 13.36
N GLN A 271 17.51 -10.61 13.72
CA GLN A 271 18.35 -9.51 14.17
C GLN A 271 18.95 -9.83 15.54
N ASN A 272 20.20 -9.41 15.76
CA ASN A 272 20.93 -9.61 17.01
C ASN A 272 20.15 -9.00 18.17
N VAL A 273 19.34 -9.83 18.83
CA VAL A 273 18.78 -9.50 20.13
C VAL A 273 19.98 -9.22 21.02
N LYS A 274 20.33 -7.96 21.26
CA LYS A 274 21.44 -7.63 22.15
C LYS A 274 21.00 -8.03 23.55
N THR A 275 21.87 -8.71 24.29
CA THR A 275 21.64 -8.92 25.71
C THR A 275 21.67 -7.52 26.30
N VAL A 276 20.52 -7.00 26.72
CA VAL A 276 20.54 -5.94 27.71
C VAL A 276 21.14 -6.60 28.94
N ASN A 277 22.46 -6.48 29.10
CA ASN A 277 23.15 -6.88 30.31
C ASN A 277 22.57 -5.99 31.41
N SER A 278 21.62 -6.53 32.16
CA SER A 278 21.12 -5.95 33.40
C SER A 278 22.17 -6.10 34.51
N ASN A 279 23.37 -5.56 34.28
CA ASN A 279 24.48 -5.45 35.24
C ASN A 279 25.08 -4.03 35.22
N GLY A 280 24.28 -3.01 34.89
CA GLY A 280 24.64 -1.61 35.15
C GLY A 280 24.29 -1.26 36.61
N PRO A 281 25.16 -0.54 37.35
CA PRO A 281 24.85 -0.14 38.72
C PRO A 281 23.59 0.72 38.75
N VAL A 282 22.63 0.35 39.61
CA VAL A 282 21.45 1.18 39.89
C VAL A 282 21.94 2.51 40.49
N PRO A 283 21.65 3.68 39.88
CA PRO A 283 21.89 4.94 40.56
C PRO A 283 20.87 5.04 41.70
N ALA A 284 21.37 5.00 42.93
CA ALA A 284 20.58 5.30 44.11
C ALA A 284 20.17 6.78 44.07
N GLY A 285 18.87 7.05 43.94
CA GLY A 285 18.31 8.37 44.22
C GLY A 285 17.40 8.93 43.14
N ALA A 286 16.12 8.55 43.17
CA ALA A 286 15.01 9.40 42.73
C ALA A 286 13.71 8.89 43.36
N THR A 287 13.37 9.42 44.53
CA THR A 287 12.01 9.36 45.06
C THR A 287 11.09 10.13 44.13
N ASN A 288 10.10 9.47 43.51
CA ASN A 288 8.93 10.19 43.04
C ASN A 288 7.65 9.38 43.30
N LYS A 289 6.83 9.94 44.18
CA LYS A 289 5.41 9.63 44.34
C LYS A 289 4.69 10.13 43.08
N HIS A 290 3.75 9.35 42.55
CA HIS A 290 2.39 9.73 42.10
C HIS A 290 1.81 8.64 41.15
N GLY A 291 0.72 8.03 41.60
CA GLY A 291 -0.48 7.67 40.82
C GLY A 291 -0.35 6.76 39.60
N ALA A 292 -0.76 5.51 39.75
CA ALA A 292 -0.81 4.47 38.73
C ALA A 292 -2.09 4.48 37.89
N THR A 293 -1.95 4.32 36.57
CA THR A 293 -2.70 3.44 35.63
C THR A 293 -1.87 3.39 34.34
N GLY A 294 -1.53 2.29 33.66
CA GLY A 294 -1.53 0.86 33.91
C GLY A 294 -0.79 0.18 32.74
N SER A 295 0.38 -0.40 33.01
CA SER A 295 0.88 -1.62 32.35
C SER A 295 2.07 -2.11 33.19
N VAL A 296 1.78 -3.06 34.07
CA VAL A 296 2.80 -3.75 34.86
C VAL A 296 3.58 -4.62 33.87
N ARG A 297 4.72 -4.11 33.36
CA ARG A 297 5.68 -4.92 32.61
C ARG A 297 6.05 -6.14 33.46
N ARG A 298 5.58 -7.33 33.06
CA ARG A 298 5.87 -8.58 33.77
C ARG A 298 7.36 -8.86 33.64
N ARG A 299 8.03 -9.19 34.76
CA ARG A 299 9.43 -9.62 34.76
C ARG A 299 9.58 -10.83 33.82
N GLY A 300 10.11 -10.62 32.62
CA GLY A 300 10.29 -11.64 31.59
C GLY A 300 10.15 -11.11 30.15
N GLU A 301 9.49 -9.97 29.93
CA GLU A 301 9.22 -9.41 28.59
C GLU A 301 10.21 -8.30 28.25
N ASN A 302 11.37 -8.65 27.70
CA ASN A 302 12.33 -7.70 27.12
C ASN A 302 12.62 -8.09 25.66
N LEU A 303 11.57 -8.32 24.88
CA LEU A 303 11.72 -8.46 23.44
C LEU A 303 11.98 -7.08 22.83
N PRO A 304 12.91 -6.97 21.87
CA PRO A 304 13.21 -5.69 21.22
C PRO A 304 12.18 -5.30 20.15
N PHE A 305 11.09 -6.05 20.02
CA PHE A 305 10.06 -5.91 18.98
C PHE A 305 8.67 -6.28 19.53
N ASP A 306 7.62 -5.88 18.80
CA ASP A 306 6.25 -6.32 19.08
C ASP A 306 6.04 -7.77 18.60
N SER A 307 5.66 -8.65 19.52
CA SER A 307 5.44 -10.07 19.19
C SER A 307 4.24 -10.28 18.26
N SER A 308 3.18 -9.47 18.40
CA SER A 308 1.97 -9.58 17.59
C SER A 308 2.26 -9.21 16.14
N GLU A 309 3.05 -8.16 15.92
CA GLU A 309 3.47 -7.73 14.58
C GLU A 309 4.31 -8.80 13.89
N VAL A 310 5.29 -9.37 14.59
CA VAL A 310 6.14 -10.45 14.06
C VAL A 310 5.33 -11.71 13.73
N VAL A 311 4.37 -12.09 14.59
CA VAL A 311 3.47 -13.22 14.32
C VAL A 311 2.62 -12.93 13.09
N THR A 312 2.10 -11.71 12.95
CA THR A 312 1.33 -11.28 11.78
C THR A 312 2.14 -11.41 10.49
N LYS A 313 3.40 -10.94 10.49
CA LYS A 313 4.35 -11.12 9.36
C LYS A 313 4.52 -12.61 9.00
N CYS A 314 4.67 -13.49 9.99
CA CYS A 314 4.77 -14.94 9.76
C CYS A 314 3.49 -15.53 9.12
N VAL A 315 2.32 -15.10 9.58
CA VAL A 315 1.03 -15.52 9.02
C VAL A 315 0.88 -15.05 7.57
N VAL A 316 1.22 -13.79 7.30
CA VAL A 316 1.18 -13.21 5.94
C VAL A 316 2.08 -13.99 4.99
N GLN A 317 3.32 -14.31 5.37
CA GLN A 317 4.24 -15.10 4.54
C GLN A 317 3.63 -16.45 4.10
N LEU A 318 2.96 -17.17 5.02
CA LEU A 318 2.29 -18.43 4.68
C LEU A 318 1.11 -18.22 3.73
N LEU A 319 0.35 -17.15 3.90
CA LEU A 319 -0.78 -16.83 3.02
C LEU A 319 -0.32 -16.38 1.64
N LEU A 320 0.82 -15.67 1.54
CA LEU A 320 1.42 -15.31 0.27
C LEU A 320 1.91 -16.55 -0.51
N ILE A 321 2.44 -17.57 0.17
CA ILE A 321 2.80 -18.85 -0.47
C ILE A 321 1.53 -19.55 -1.03
N ASP A 322 0.43 -19.60 -0.26
CA ASP A 322 -0.87 -20.13 -0.75
C ASP A 322 -1.43 -19.32 -1.92
N LEU A 323 -1.32 -17.99 -1.86
CA LEU A 323 -1.72 -17.08 -2.94
C LEU A 323 -0.95 -17.42 -4.22
N VAL A 324 0.37 -17.51 -4.14
CA VAL A 324 1.22 -17.84 -5.28
C VAL A 324 0.84 -19.18 -5.88
N TYR A 325 0.66 -20.23 -5.06
CA TYR A 325 0.21 -21.54 -5.54
C TYR A 325 -1.10 -21.44 -6.33
N ARG A 326 -2.11 -20.79 -5.74
CA ARG A 326 -3.43 -20.71 -6.35
C ARG A 326 -3.43 -19.86 -7.61
N VAL A 327 -2.84 -18.68 -7.58
CA VAL A 327 -2.88 -17.74 -8.70
C VAL A 327 -1.98 -18.20 -9.84
N PHE A 328 -0.70 -18.48 -9.57
CA PHE A 328 0.32 -18.68 -10.60
C PHE A 328 0.39 -20.13 -11.08
N PHE A 329 0.31 -21.09 -10.17
CA PHE A 329 0.56 -22.49 -10.53
C PHE A 329 -0.71 -23.29 -10.80
N ARG A 330 -1.86 -22.85 -10.25
CA ARG A 330 -3.13 -23.56 -10.40
C ARG A 330 -4.10 -22.91 -11.39
N GLU A 331 -4.37 -21.61 -11.25
CA GLU A 331 -5.41 -20.94 -12.05
C GLU A 331 -4.87 -20.37 -13.37
N HIS A 332 -3.69 -19.74 -13.37
CA HIS A 332 -3.20 -18.97 -14.53
C HIS A 332 -1.87 -19.45 -15.12
N TYR A 333 -1.40 -20.66 -14.80
CA TYR A 333 -0.08 -21.17 -15.19
C TYR A 333 0.31 -20.90 -16.65
N ASP A 334 -0.58 -21.20 -17.59
CA ASP A 334 -0.32 -21.06 -19.03
C ASP A 334 -0.32 -19.60 -19.53
N LYS A 335 -0.74 -18.64 -18.70
CA LYS A 335 -0.91 -17.22 -19.06
C LYS A 335 0.14 -16.32 -18.43
N VAL A 336 0.93 -16.82 -17.48
CA VAL A 336 1.95 -16.01 -16.80
C VAL A 336 3.20 -15.94 -17.69
N PRO A 337 3.70 -14.75 -18.03
CA PRO A 337 4.95 -14.61 -18.79
C PRO A 337 6.15 -15.08 -17.97
N SER A 338 7.19 -15.58 -18.65
CA SER A 338 8.37 -16.17 -18.00
C SER A 338 9.05 -15.23 -17.00
N GLY A 339 9.15 -13.93 -17.32
CA GLY A 339 9.71 -12.93 -16.41
C GLY A 339 8.93 -12.80 -15.09
N ALA A 340 7.59 -12.90 -15.14
CA ALA A 340 6.77 -12.89 -13.94
C ALA A 340 6.94 -14.17 -13.12
N VAL A 341 7.09 -15.33 -13.78
CA VAL A 341 7.41 -16.59 -13.10
C VAL A 341 8.76 -16.50 -12.38
N GLU A 342 9.79 -15.96 -13.03
CA GLU A 342 11.12 -15.76 -12.42
C GLU A 342 11.04 -14.89 -11.16
N THR A 343 10.37 -13.73 -11.24
CA THR A 343 10.17 -12.83 -10.09
C THR A 343 9.46 -13.52 -8.92
N ILE A 344 8.44 -14.36 -9.21
CA ILE A 344 7.72 -15.11 -8.17
C ILE A 344 8.57 -16.23 -7.57
N LEU A 345 9.37 -16.93 -8.38
CA LEU A 345 10.30 -17.94 -7.88
C LEU A 345 11.36 -17.31 -6.97
N ASP A 346 11.86 -16.13 -7.31
CA ASP A 346 12.78 -15.38 -6.44
C ASP A 346 12.13 -15.00 -5.10
N ALA A 347 10.86 -14.59 -5.11
CA ALA A 347 10.10 -14.30 -3.89
C ALA A 347 9.93 -15.54 -2.98
N LEU A 348 9.57 -16.68 -3.57
CA LEU A 348 9.46 -17.96 -2.86
C LEU A 348 10.81 -18.42 -2.31
N GLN A 349 11.86 -18.30 -3.12
CA GLN A 349 13.23 -18.66 -2.75
C GLN A 349 13.75 -17.81 -1.59
N LEU A 350 13.42 -16.52 -1.58
CA LEU A 350 13.69 -15.59 -0.48
C LEU A 350 12.99 -16.04 0.80
N SER A 351 11.68 -16.32 0.74
CA SER A 351 10.90 -16.78 1.88
C SER A 351 11.43 -18.11 2.46
N PHE A 352 11.77 -19.07 1.60
CA PHE A 352 12.40 -20.32 1.98
C PHE A 352 13.75 -20.11 2.67
N LYS A 353 14.67 -19.35 2.04
CA LYS A 353 16.02 -19.11 2.58
C LYS A 353 15.94 -18.46 3.96
N PHE A 354 15.04 -17.50 4.12
CA PHE A 354 14.78 -16.87 5.40
C PHE A 354 14.32 -17.90 6.45
N ALA A 355 13.27 -18.66 6.16
CA ALA A 355 12.72 -19.66 7.08
C ALA A 355 13.76 -20.72 7.47
N HIS A 356 14.49 -21.26 6.49
CA HIS A 356 15.57 -22.21 6.71
C HIS A 356 16.66 -21.63 7.63
N SER A 357 17.16 -20.42 7.32
CA SER A 357 18.21 -19.75 8.11
C SER A 357 17.80 -19.49 9.56
N PHE A 358 16.51 -19.24 9.82
CA PHE A 358 15.98 -19.11 11.17
C PHE A 358 15.85 -20.48 11.86
N ASN A 359 15.34 -21.49 11.16
CA ASN A 359 15.07 -22.81 11.73
C ASN A 359 16.34 -23.53 12.18
N VAL A 360 17.45 -23.38 11.44
CA VAL A 360 18.76 -23.98 11.79
C VAL A 360 19.45 -23.30 12.98
N ARG A 361 19.10 -22.05 13.31
CA ARG A 361 19.69 -21.30 14.44
C ARG A 361 18.95 -21.56 15.75
N LEU A 362 19.19 -22.75 16.31
CA LEU A 362 18.59 -23.19 17.58
C LEU A 362 18.89 -22.22 18.73
N ASP A 363 20.09 -21.63 18.75
CA ASP A 363 20.55 -20.66 19.74
C ASP A 363 19.64 -19.41 19.81
N ILE A 364 19.27 -18.85 18.66
CA ILE A 364 18.37 -17.70 18.57
C ILE A 364 16.96 -18.09 19.00
N ARG A 365 16.47 -19.26 18.56
CA ARG A 365 15.12 -19.75 18.89
C ARG A 365 14.94 -20.00 20.38
N GLU A 366 15.94 -20.60 21.04
CA GLU A 366 15.98 -20.76 22.49
C GLU A 366 15.98 -19.41 23.20
N ARG A 367 16.76 -18.46 22.71
CA ARG A 367 16.87 -17.13 23.28
C ARG A 367 15.56 -16.34 23.18
N LEU A 368 14.92 -16.36 22.03
CA LEU A 368 13.60 -15.73 21.83
C LEU A 368 12.58 -16.28 22.83
N LYS A 369 12.53 -17.61 22.99
CA LYS A 369 11.66 -18.26 23.97
C LYS A 369 11.97 -17.84 25.41
N LYS A 370 13.25 -17.74 25.79
CA LYS A 370 13.70 -17.25 27.11
C LYS A 370 13.27 -15.79 27.36
N LEU A 371 13.22 -14.96 26.32
CA LEU A 371 12.76 -13.57 26.37
C LEU A 371 11.23 -13.42 26.31
N GLY A 372 10.49 -14.53 26.30
CA GLY A 372 9.03 -14.53 26.35
C GLY A 372 8.33 -14.67 25.00
N PHE A 373 9.06 -14.73 23.87
CA PHE A 373 8.44 -14.92 22.56
C PHE A 373 7.83 -16.32 22.45
N MET A 374 6.52 -16.39 22.25
CA MET A 374 5.75 -17.66 22.16
C MET A 374 6.02 -18.62 23.34
N ARG A 375 6.12 -18.09 24.57
CA ARG A 375 6.54 -18.84 25.77
C ARG A 375 5.68 -20.07 26.08
N ASP A 376 4.39 -20.00 25.74
CA ASP A 376 3.41 -21.06 26.04
C ASP A 376 3.53 -22.29 25.12
N MET A 377 4.30 -22.18 24.02
CA MET A 377 4.49 -23.30 23.11
C MET A 377 5.46 -24.33 23.70
N LYS A 378 5.12 -25.63 23.58
CA LYS A 378 6.01 -26.73 24.00
C LYS A 378 7.32 -26.73 23.20
N GLN A 379 7.22 -26.53 21.89
CA GLN A 379 8.35 -26.51 20.98
C GLN A 379 9.03 -25.13 20.94
N LEU A 380 10.22 -25.05 20.34
CA LEU A 380 10.86 -23.77 20.06
C LEU A 380 10.15 -23.06 18.91
N PRO A 381 9.98 -21.71 18.95
CA PRO A 381 9.39 -20.96 17.86
C PRO A 381 10.13 -21.26 16.55
N GLY A 382 9.41 -21.52 15.46
CA GLY A 382 9.99 -22.03 14.21
C GLY A 382 9.09 -21.76 13.02
N LEU A 383 9.70 -21.64 11.84
CA LEU A 383 9.06 -21.37 10.55
C LEU A 383 9.04 -22.63 9.68
N LEU A 384 8.88 -23.81 10.28
CA LEU A 384 9.00 -25.10 9.59
C LEU A 384 7.98 -25.26 8.45
N LYS A 385 6.76 -24.75 8.64
CA LYS A 385 5.74 -24.75 7.60
C LYS A 385 6.17 -23.84 6.43
N GLN A 386 6.65 -22.63 6.71
CA GLN A 386 7.11 -21.70 5.67
C GLN A 386 8.29 -22.28 4.89
N GLU A 387 9.23 -22.94 5.56
CA GLU A 387 10.34 -23.65 4.91
C GLU A 387 9.84 -24.77 4.01
N ARG A 388 8.98 -25.67 4.52
CA ARG A 388 8.48 -26.81 3.74
C ARG A 388 7.65 -26.37 2.54
N GLU A 389 6.67 -25.50 2.74
CA GLU A 389 5.79 -25.04 1.67
C GLU A 389 6.57 -24.18 0.67
N GLY A 390 7.45 -23.28 1.14
CA GLY A 390 8.30 -22.48 0.26
C GLY A 390 9.24 -23.33 -0.60
N MET A 391 9.82 -24.39 -0.04
CA MET A 391 10.67 -25.33 -0.78
C MET A 391 9.86 -26.12 -1.81
N ALA A 392 8.70 -26.67 -1.43
CA ALA A 392 7.85 -27.44 -2.34
C ALA A 392 7.46 -26.58 -3.56
N MET A 393 7.08 -25.34 -3.32
CA MET A 393 6.69 -24.38 -4.35
C MET A 393 7.86 -23.95 -5.24
N ALA A 394 9.03 -23.63 -4.66
CA ALA A 394 10.23 -23.29 -5.45
C ALA A 394 10.79 -24.50 -6.22
N GLY A 395 10.58 -25.70 -5.70
CA GLY A 395 10.97 -26.98 -6.29
C GLY A 395 10.09 -27.45 -7.46
N MET A 396 8.92 -26.83 -7.69
CA MET A 396 8.03 -27.12 -8.83
C MET A 396 8.66 -26.81 -10.19
N ARG A 397 9.90 -26.32 -10.23
CA ARG A 397 10.74 -26.13 -11.41
C ARG A 397 10.94 -27.41 -12.27
N PHE A 398 10.46 -28.58 -11.83
CA PHE A 398 10.76 -29.86 -12.48
C PHE A 398 9.57 -30.79 -12.80
N SER A 399 8.32 -30.42 -12.49
CA SER A 399 7.18 -31.28 -12.87
C SER A 399 6.00 -30.47 -13.37
N PRO A 400 5.44 -30.80 -14.55
CA PRO A 400 4.19 -30.22 -15.00
C PRO A 400 3.05 -30.57 -14.03
N PRO A 401 1.98 -29.74 -13.98
CA PRO A 401 0.86 -29.88 -13.05
C PRO A 401 0.10 -31.22 -13.17
N GLU A 402 0.33 -32.01 -14.21
CA GLU A 402 -0.26 -33.33 -14.42
C GLU A 402 0.33 -34.46 -13.55
N CYS A 403 1.32 -34.17 -12.68
CA CYS A 403 1.96 -35.15 -11.80
C CYS A 403 1.81 -34.88 -10.30
N ILE A 404 0.75 -34.17 -9.87
CA ILE A 404 0.39 -33.99 -8.45
C ILE A 404 -1.01 -34.51 -8.17
#